data_AF-A0A3D0TLH4-F1
#
_entry.id   AF-A0A3D0TLH4-F1
#
_cell.length_a   1.000
_cell.length_b   1.000
_cell.length_c   1.000
_cell.angle_alpha   90.00
_cell.angle_beta   90.00
_cell.angle_gamma   90.00
#
_symmetry.space_group_name_H-M   'P 1'
#
loop_
_entity.id
_entity.type
_entity.pdbx_description
1 polymer ?
#
loop_
_entity_poly.entity_id
_entity_poly.type
_entity_poly.pdbx_seq_one_letter_code
_entity_poly.pdbx_strand_id
1 'polypeptide(L)'
;ELSLNRPLRFVEHLKNISGTEKIPMIVGADLIERMLNPQIFTTVDLKEIEKGCHLLAAPRNNIELESILQLVKQKRGVTLTVTHIMPKAIAPNLQKFLLISSTLIRRATQAGHVLEAFLPKNAARLIQQNSLYDGSSHVFNFQTVNMNELQMRCSELERQLEEAAKKLQKLLDQLETQNRAHRFAVVETSAGGQIAESCTSKSGASQHFLAGRVLYSLEAQKQFLGLKFAENSSLSDKQVRQLAKVMQKESGADWVLAETGMAGPPSPERRSKKNGQCHLGLALSSEVKYKYLELNPFLTRKEHQLLFAIEALIWAESVLKEHN
;
A
#
# COMPACT_ATOMS: atom_id res chain seq x y z
N GLU A 1 -19.39 21.68 7.11
CA GLU A 1 -18.32 22.57 6.56
C GLU A 1 -18.03 23.83 7.38
N LEU A 2 -18.77 24.10 8.47
CA LEU A 2 -18.54 25.23 9.38
C LEU A 2 -17.98 24.75 10.74
N SER A 3 -16.80 24.13 10.74
CA SER A 3 -16.05 23.94 11.99
C SER A 3 -14.96 25.01 12.06
N LEU A 4 -14.95 25.77 13.16
CA LEU A 4 -13.90 26.77 13.49
C LEU A 4 -12.49 26.14 13.54
N ASN A 5 -12.41 24.82 13.71
CA ASN A 5 -11.19 24.02 13.63
C ASN A 5 -11.26 23.07 12.43
N ARG A 6 -11.33 23.58 11.20
CA ARG A 6 -11.06 22.78 10.01
C ARG A 6 -9.61 23.00 9.55
N PRO A 7 -8.92 21.97 9.04
CA PRO A 7 -7.66 22.18 8.34
C PRO A 7 -7.88 23.20 7.21
N LEU A 8 -6.92 24.12 7.04
CA LEU A 8 -6.97 25.10 5.96
C LEU A 8 -7.12 24.36 4.61
N ARG A 9 -8.06 24.81 3.79
CA ARG A 9 -8.21 24.36 2.41
C ARG A 9 -6.96 24.75 1.63
N PHE A 10 -6.69 24.00 0.56
CA PHE A 10 -5.52 24.23 -0.29
C PHE A 10 -5.33 25.71 -0.66
N VAL A 11 -6.41 26.39 -1.06
CA VAL A 11 -6.37 27.80 -1.48
C VAL A 11 -6.14 28.78 -0.33
N GLU A 12 -6.51 28.41 0.90
CA GLU A 12 -6.27 29.24 2.09
C GLU A 12 -4.76 29.28 2.42
N HIS A 13 -4.04 28.18 2.19
CA HIS A 13 -2.57 28.19 2.30
C HIS A 13 -1.89 29.08 1.26
N LEU A 14 -2.42 29.14 0.03
CA LEU A 14 -1.87 30.01 -1.02
C LEU A 14 -1.95 31.48 -0.63
N LYS A 15 -3.08 31.90 -0.06
CA LYS A 15 -3.29 33.28 0.40
C LYS A 15 -2.35 33.66 1.54
N ASN A 16 -2.00 32.71 2.41
CA ASN A 16 -1.09 32.95 3.53
C ASN A 16 0.39 33.01 3.12
N ILE A 17 0.76 32.39 2.00
CA ILE A 17 2.14 32.36 1.48
C ILE A 17 2.36 33.44 0.39
N SER A 18 1.26 34.00 -0.13
CA SER A 18 1.19 34.90 -1.29
C SER A 18 2.13 36.11 -1.22
N GLY A 19 3.17 36.11 -2.06
CA GLY A 19 3.91 37.29 -2.53
C GLY A 19 3.45 37.76 -3.92
N THR A 20 4.31 38.45 -4.69
CA THR A 20 4.00 38.91 -6.07
C THR A 20 4.16 37.85 -7.15
N GLU A 21 4.85 36.73 -6.87
CA GLU A 21 5.13 35.66 -7.83
C GLU A 21 4.27 34.41 -7.60
N LYS A 22 4.09 33.60 -8.65
CA LYS A 22 3.42 32.30 -8.55
C LYS A 22 4.22 31.34 -7.67
N ILE A 23 3.54 30.69 -6.73
CA ILE A 23 4.16 29.73 -5.82
C ILE A 23 4.32 28.39 -6.56
N PRO A 24 5.55 27.83 -6.68
CA PRO A 24 5.73 26.50 -7.21
C PRO A 24 5.24 25.45 -6.21
N MET A 25 4.36 24.55 -6.64
CA MET A 25 3.81 23.51 -5.77
C MET A 25 3.80 22.14 -6.43
N ILE A 26 4.36 21.15 -5.73
CA ILE A 26 4.31 19.75 -6.17
C ILE A 26 2.92 19.17 -5.89
N VAL A 27 2.27 18.65 -6.94
CA VAL A 27 0.96 17.97 -6.87
C VAL A 27 1.05 16.61 -7.55
N GLY A 28 0.21 15.66 -7.13
CA GLY A 28 -0.02 14.47 -7.95
C GLY A 28 -0.91 14.80 -9.16
N ALA A 29 -0.68 14.15 -10.30
CA ALA A 29 -1.56 14.27 -11.46
C ALA A 29 -3.03 13.91 -11.13
N ASP A 30 -3.24 13.01 -10.18
CA ASP A 30 -4.55 12.63 -9.63
C ASP A 30 -5.27 13.76 -8.88
N LEU A 31 -4.56 14.81 -8.45
CA LEU A 31 -5.19 16.01 -7.91
C LEU A 31 -5.81 16.87 -9.02
N ILE A 32 -5.12 16.98 -10.16
CA ILE A 32 -5.57 17.77 -11.32
C ILE A 32 -6.82 17.12 -11.91
N GLU A 33 -6.90 15.79 -11.97
CA GLU A 33 -8.13 15.08 -12.30
C GLU A 33 -9.27 15.42 -11.33
N ARG A 34 -9.00 15.43 -10.01
CA ARG A 34 -9.99 15.80 -9.00
C ARG A 34 -10.46 17.26 -9.10
N MET A 35 -9.70 18.15 -9.72
CA MET A 35 -10.14 19.52 -10.03
C MET A 35 -11.33 19.56 -10.99
N LEU A 36 -11.66 18.47 -11.69
CA LEU A 36 -12.89 18.36 -12.47
C LEU A 36 -14.14 18.29 -11.59
N ASN A 37 -14.04 17.78 -10.36
CA ASN A 37 -15.18 17.61 -9.46
C ASN A 37 -15.48 18.91 -8.68
N PRO A 38 -16.67 19.54 -8.87
CA PRO A 38 -17.03 20.79 -8.21
C PRO A 38 -17.24 20.65 -6.69
N GLN A 39 -17.46 19.43 -6.20
CA GLN A 39 -17.58 19.15 -4.75
C GLN A 39 -16.21 19.12 -4.06
N ILE A 40 -15.12 18.94 -4.82
CA ILE A 40 -13.75 18.92 -4.29
C ILE A 40 -13.10 20.30 -4.45
N PHE A 41 -13.21 20.88 -5.65
CA PHE A 41 -12.68 22.20 -5.97
C PHE A 41 -13.79 23.07 -6.52
N THR A 42 -14.08 24.19 -5.84
CA THR A 42 -15.03 25.17 -6.35
C THR A 42 -14.42 25.97 -7.51
N THR A 43 -15.25 26.65 -8.29
CA THR A 43 -14.75 27.56 -9.34
C THR A 43 -13.91 28.71 -8.77
N VAL A 44 -14.23 29.18 -7.55
CA VAL A 44 -13.44 30.18 -6.85
C VAL A 44 -12.05 29.62 -6.52
N ASP A 45 -11.99 28.39 -6.00
CA ASP A 45 -10.72 27.76 -5.66
C ASP A 45 -9.80 27.65 -6.90
N LEU A 46 -10.35 27.21 -8.03
CA LEU A 46 -9.57 27.03 -9.26
C LEU A 46 -9.03 28.33 -9.84
N LYS A 47 -9.78 29.44 -9.74
CA LYS A 47 -9.30 30.77 -10.19
C LYS A 47 -8.14 31.27 -9.33
N GLU A 48 -8.21 31.05 -8.02
CA GLU A 48 -7.12 31.41 -7.11
C GLU A 48 -5.86 30.57 -7.40
N ILE A 49 -6.02 29.28 -7.72
CA ILE A 49 -4.91 28.40 -8.11
C ILE A 49 -4.30 28.83 -9.44
N GLU A 50 -5.13 29.13 -10.46
CA GLU A 50 -4.67 29.65 -11.76
C GLU A 50 -3.82 30.92 -11.59
N LYS A 51 -4.24 31.82 -10.70
CA LYS A 51 -3.54 33.08 -10.43
C LYS A 51 -2.27 32.87 -9.59
N GLY A 52 -2.35 32.08 -8.52
CA GLY A 52 -1.33 32.03 -7.47
C GLY A 52 -0.31 30.89 -7.58
N CYS A 53 -0.54 29.89 -8.45
CA CYS A 53 0.28 28.68 -8.47
C CYS A 53 0.95 28.40 -9.81
N HIS A 54 2.13 27.81 -9.70
CA HIS A 54 2.76 27.00 -10.73
C HIS A 54 2.80 25.54 -10.25
N LEU A 55 2.04 24.65 -10.88
CA LEU A 55 1.92 23.26 -10.43
C LEU A 55 3.03 22.40 -11.04
N LEU A 56 3.80 21.72 -10.20
CA LEU A 56 4.77 20.70 -10.59
C LEU A 56 4.11 19.33 -10.46
N ALA A 57 3.63 18.77 -11.57
CA ALA A 57 2.82 17.55 -11.56
C ALA A 57 3.67 16.28 -11.51
N ALA A 58 3.59 15.56 -10.40
CA ALA A 58 4.13 14.23 -10.21
C ALA A 58 3.25 13.18 -10.93
N PRO A 59 3.83 12.28 -11.74
CA PRO A 59 3.05 11.26 -12.47
C PRO A 59 2.41 10.26 -11.52
N ARG A 60 1.12 9.96 -11.75
CA ARG A 60 0.32 9.00 -10.97
C ARG A 60 -0.75 8.34 -11.81
N ASN A 61 -1.12 7.12 -11.46
CA ASN A 61 -2.27 6.37 -12.02
C ASN A 61 -2.31 6.31 -13.55
N ASN A 62 -1.16 6.39 -14.22
CA ASN A 62 -1.05 6.50 -15.69
C ASN A 62 -1.92 7.62 -16.29
N ILE A 63 -2.13 8.71 -15.53
CA ILE A 63 -2.89 9.87 -15.98
C ILE A 63 -2.15 10.59 -17.10
N GLU A 64 -2.84 10.79 -18.22
CA GLU A 64 -2.37 11.62 -19.33
C GLU A 64 -2.62 13.10 -19.01
N LEU A 65 -1.56 13.80 -18.58
CA LEU A 65 -1.66 15.13 -18.02
C LEU A 65 -2.24 16.16 -19.00
N GLU A 66 -1.83 16.11 -20.28
CA GLU A 66 -2.28 17.07 -21.30
C GLU A 66 -3.78 16.98 -21.54
N SER A 67 -4.30 15.76 -21.68
CA SER A 67 -5.73 15.49 -21.84
C SER A 67 -6.55 16.00 -20.66
N ILE A 68 -6.09 15.79 -19.43
CA ILE A 68 -6.79 16.30 -18.24
C ILE A 68 -6.76 17.83 -18.18
N LEU A 69 -5.64 18.47 -18.52
CA LEU A 69 -5.56 19.94 -18.51
C LEU A 69 -6.50 20.57 -19.55
N GLN A 70 -6.60 19.99 -20.75
CA GLN A 70 -7.58 20.41 -21.74
C GLN A 70 -9.01 20.25 -21.22
N LEU A 71 -9.32 19.13 -20.56
CA LEU A 71 -10.63 18.87 -19.98
C LEU A 71 -10.97 19.84 -18.85
N VAL A 72 -10.01 20.18 -17.99
CA VAL A 72 -10.17 21.20 -16.93
C VAL A 72 -10.44 22.55 -17.57
N LYS A 73 -9.69 22.95 -18.60
CA LYS A 73 -9.94 24.21 -19.32
C LYS A 73 -11.35 24.25 -19.91
N GLN A 74 -11.77 23.19 -20.58
CA GLN A 74 -13.08 23.10 -21.23
C GLN A 74 -14.23 23.10 -20.21
N LYS A 75 -14.15 22.28 -19.15
CA LYS A 75 -15.26 22.08 -18.19
C LYS A 75 -15.28 23.09 -17.06
N ARG A 76 -14.13 23.65 -16.67
CA ARG A 76 -13.98 24.50 -15.48
C ARG A 76 -13.58 25.94 -15.81
N GLY A 77 -13.19 26.23 -17.05
CA GLY A 77 -12.94 27.60 -17.52
C GLY A 77 -11.67 28.24 -16.94
N VAL A 78 -10.70 27.44 -16.52
CA VAL A 78 -9.40 27.90 -15.98
C VAL A 78 -8.23 27.30 -16.76
N THR A 79 -7.14 28.04 -16.90
CA THR A 79 -5.90 27.61 -17.56
C THR A 79 -4.80 27.47 -16.51
N LEU A 80 -4.65 26.27 -15.97
CA LEU A 80 -3.63 25.98 -14.96
C LEU A 80 -2.22 26.01 -15.57
N THR A 81 -1.28 26.67 -14.90
CA THR A 81 0.14 26.60 -15.26
C THR A 81 0.75 25.35 -14.63
N VAL A 82 1.12 24.37 -15.45
CA VAL A 82 1.61 23.06 -14.98
C VAL A 82 2.88 22.65 -15.71
N THR A 83 3.88 22.18 -14.97
CA THR A 83 5.07 21.51 -15.50
C THR A 83 5.10 20.08 -15.03
N HIS A 84 5.26 19.14 -15.97
CA HIS A 84 5.38 17.73 -15.66
C HIS A 84 6.74 17.42 -15.03
N ILE A 85 6.74 16.79 -13.86
CA ILE A 85 7.96 16.30 -13.23
C ILE A 85 8.40 15.03 -13.96
N MET A 86 9.56 15.07 -14.61
CA MET A 86 10.17 13.90 -15.21
C MET A 86 10.88 13.06 -14.13
N PRO A 87 10.40 11.85 -13.76
CA PRO A 87 10.99 11.10 -12.64
C PRO A 87 12.47 10.79 -12.85
N LYS A 88 12.88 10.57 -14.11
CA LYS A 88 14.29 10.32 -14.50
C LYS A 88 15.22 11.49 -14.17
N ALA A 89 14.70 12.72 -14.05
CA ALA A 89 15.47 13.90 -13.66
C ALA A 89 15.68 14.00 -12.13
N ILE A 90 15.00 13.15 -11.35
CA ILE A 90 15.10 13.12 -9.89
C ILE A 90 15.97 11.94 -9.46
N ALA A 91 16.81 12.14 -8.44
CA ALA A 91 17.64 11.08 -7.88
C ALA A 91 16.78 9.85 -7.49
N PRO A 92 17.19 8.60 -7.80
CA PRO A 92 16.37 7.41 -7.60
C PRO A 92 15.77 7.27 -6.19
N ASN A 93 16.55 7.61 -5.16
CA ASN A 93 16.12 7.56 -3.76
C ASN A 93 15.00 8.57 -3.42
N LEU A 94 14.84 9.63 -4.21
CA LEU A 94 13.83 10.67 -4.04
C LEU A 94 12.58 10.42 -4.88
N GLN A 95 12.68 9.65 -5.96
CA GLN A 95 11.54 9.38 -6.86
C GLN A 95 10.34 8.77 -6.12
N LYS A 96 10.58 7.91 -5.12
CA LYS A 96 9.51 7.32 -4.31
C LYS A 96 8.63 8.37 -3.62
N PHE A 97 9.15 9.53 -3.23
CA PHE A 97 8.37 10.58 -2.56
C PHE A 97 7.31 11.20 -3.47
N LEU A 98 7.41 11.02 -4.80
CA LEU A 98 6.34 11.39 -5.74
C LEU A 98 5.06 10.55 -5.55
N LEU A 99 5.17 9.39 -4.89
CA LEU A 99 4.03 8.51 -4.59
C LEU A 99 3.22 8.96 -3.36
N ILE A 100 3.66 9.99 -2.62
CA ILE A 100 3.01 10.44 -1.39
C ILE A 100 1.82 11.34 -1.69
N SER A 101 0.62 10.90 -1.33
CA SER A 101 -0.59 11.74 -1.41
C SER A 101 -1.01 12.25 -0.03
N SER A 102 -1.76 13.35 0.00
CA SER A 102 -2.36 13.85 1.25
C SER A 102 -3.27 12.81 1.91
N THR A 103 -3.93 11.98 1.09
CA THR A 103 -4.71 10.81 1.53
C THR A 103 -3.85 9.78 2.26
N LEU A 104 -2.67 9.45 1.73
CA LEU A 104 -1.75 8.51 2.40
C LEU A 104 -1.23 9.09 3.72
N ILE A 105 -0.88 10.37 3.74
CA ILE A 105 -0.44 11.05 4.96
C ILE A 105 -1.53 11.00 6.03
N ARG A 106 -2.79 11.35 5.69
CA ARG A 106 -3.91 11.32 6.65
C ARG A 106 -4.14 9.92 7.23
N ARG A 107 -4.17 8.89 6.37
CA ARG A 107 -4.32 7.50 6.83
C ARG A 107 -3.15 7.06 7.72
N ALA A 108 -1.94 7.44 7.35
CA ALA A 108 -0.76 7.16 8.16
C ALA A 108 -0.80 7.84 9.52
N THR A 109 -1.19 9.11 9.59
CA THR A 109 -1.40 9.82 10.85
C THR A 109 -2.50 9.16 11.69
N GLN A 110 -3.60 8.72 11.08
CA GLN A 110 -4.65 7.93 11.76
C GLN A 110 -4.14 6.57 12.28
N ALA A 111 -3.10 6.01 11.66
CA ALA A 111 -2.39 4.82 12.13
C ALA A 111 -1.29 5.13 13.17
N GLY A 112 -1.13 6.38 13.59
CA GLY A 112 -0.10 6.80 14.55
C GLY A 112 1.31 6.93 13.95
N HIS A 113 1.44 7.03 12.64
CA HIS A 113 2.75 7.26 12.02
C HIS A 113 3.20 8.71 12.21
N VAL A 114 4.51 8.89 12.36
CA VAL A 114 5.15 10.21 12.41
C VAL A 114 5.39 10.77 11.01
N LEU A 115 5.28 12.09 10.85
CA LEU A 115 5.38 12.76 9.54
C LEU A 115 6.76 12.59 8.90
N GLU A 116 7.82 12.47 9.70
CA GLU A 116 9.21 12.33 9.26
C GLU A 116 9.42 11.11 8.38
N ALA A 117 8.59 10.07 8.54
CA ALA A 117 8.61 8.88 7.69
C ALA A 117 8.24 9.18 6.21
N PHE A 118 7.59 10.32 5.96
CA PHE A 118 7.09 10.77 4.66
C PHE A 118 7.95 11.88 4.05
N LEU A 119 9.09 12.21 4.65
CA LEU A 119 9.93 13.31 4.21
C LEU A 119 11.38 12.86 4.00
N PRO A 120 12.11 13.45 3.02
CA PRO A 120 13.56 13.39 3.02
C PRO A 120 14.11 13.93 4.34
N LYS A 121 15.19 13.33 4.87
CA LYS A 121 15.75 13.67 6.19
C LYS A 121 16.02 15.18 6.38
N ASN A 122 16.54 15.83 5.34
CA ASN A 122 16.81 17.27 5.38
C ASN A 122 15.52 18.10 5.42
N ALA A 123 14.47 17.67 4.71
CA ALA A 123 13.17 18.33 4.74
C ALA A 123 12.48 18.18 6.10
N ALA A 124 12.52 16.98 6.69
CA ALA A 124 12.02 16.74 8.04
C ALA A 124 12.70 17.67 9.06
N ARG A 125 14.04 17.79 8.99
CA ARG A 125 14.81 18.70 9.85
C ARG A 125 14.39 20.16 9.68
N LEU A 126 14.20 20.62 8.43
CA LEU A 126 13.77 22.00 8.16
C LEU A 126 12.38 22.29 8.73
N ILE A 127 11.44 21.35 8.58
CA ILE A 127 10.09 21.49 9.15
C ILE A 127 10.14 21.64 10.67
N GLN A 128 10.94 20.82 11.34
CA GLN A 128 11.12 20.89 12.80
C GLN A 128 11.79 22.21 13.23
N GLN A 129 12.88 22.60 12.56
CA GLN A 129 13.64 23.82 12.88
C GLN A 129 12.81 25.10 12.72
N ASN A 130 11.88 25.13 11.77
CA ASN A 130 11.03 26.27 11.49
C ASN A 130 9.64 26.17 12.17
N SER A 131 9.44 25.17 13.04
CA SER A 131 8.15 24.92 13.72
C SER A 131 6.96 24.86 12.75
N LEU A 132 7.16 24.30 11.57
CA LEU A 132 6.15 24.19 10.51
C LEU A 132 5.20 23.00 10.71
N TYR A 133 5.44 22.19 11.74
CA TYR A 133 4.61 21.05 12.12
C TYR A 133 4.56 20.92 13.63
N ASP A 134 3.36 20.80 14.17
CA ASP A 134 3.12 20.48 15.57
C ASP A 134 2.97 18.96 15.70
N GLY A 135 3.95 18.32 16.35
CA GLY A 135 3.97 16.89 16.62
C GLY A 135 3.24 16.49 17.90
N SER A 136 2.64 17.44 18.64
CA SER A 136 1.81 17.09 19.77
C SER A 136 0.66 16.22 19.30
N SER A 137 0.49 15.08 19.96
CA SER A 137 -0.59 14.13 19.66
C SER A 137 -1.89 14.81 20.08
N HIS A 138 -2.47 15.60 19.19
CA HIS A 138 -3.85 16.03 19.34
C HIS A 138 -4.70 14.77 19.24
N VAL A 139 -5.01 14.19 20.40
CA VAL A 139 -6.08 13.20 20.52
C VAL A 139 -7.34 13.98 20.20
N PHE A 140 -7.63 14.07 18.91
CA PHE A 140 -8.92 14.55 18.47
C PHE A 140 -9.92 13.51 18.96
N ASN A 141 -10.53 13.83 20.10
CA ASN A 141 -11.57 13.04 20.75
C ASN A 141 -12.86 13.19 19.94
N PHE A 142 -12.79 12.86 18.65
CA PHE A 142 -13.96 12.70 17.82
C PHE A 142 -14.54 11.35 18.19
N GLN A 143 -15.51 11.35 19.10
CA GLN A 143 -16.55 10.32 19.12
C GLN A 143 -17.32 10.45 17.79
N THR A 144 -16.73 9.98 16.69
CA THR A 144 -17.42 9.91 15.41
C THR A 144 -18.09 8.55 15.32
N VAL A 145 -19.41 8.59 15.14
CA VAL A 145 -20.25 7.43 14.80
C VAL A 145 -19.82 6.80 13.46
N ASN A 146 -19.01 7.51 12.65
CA ASN A 146 -18.55 7.10 11.34
C ASN A 146 -17.06 6.69 11.34
N MET A 147 -16.74 5.67 10.53
CA MET A 147 -15.37 5.21 10.26
C MET A 147 -14.51 6.34 9.66
N ASN A 148 -13.26 6.47 10.13
CA ASN A 148 -12.28 7.37 9.53
C ASN A 148 -11.72 6.83 8.19
N GLU A 149 -10.93 7.63 7.48
CA GLU A 149 -10.41 7.28 6.13
C GLU A 149 -9.57 5.98 6.13
N LEU A 150 -8.75 5.75 7.16
CA LEU A 150 -8.00 4.51 7.33
C LEU A 150 -8.93 3.32 7.57
N GLN A 151 -9.86 3.46 8.50
CA GLN A 151 -10.83 2.43 8.85
C GLN A 151 -11.69 2.02 7.63
N MET A 152 -12.18 2.98 6.86
CA MET A 152 -12.89 2.70 5.61
C MET A 152 -12.01 1.96 4.60
N ARG A 153 -10.74 2.38 4.45
CA ARG A 153 -9.81 1.72 3.53
C ARG A 153 -9.49 0.29 3.96
N CYS A 154 -9.25 0.05 5.25
CA CYS A 154 -9.02 -1.28 5.79
C CYS A 154 -10.24 -2.19 5.60
N SER A 155 -11.45 -1.69 5.90
CA SER A 155 -12.69 -2.44 5.69
C SER A 155 -12.89 -2.83 4.22
N GLU A 156 -12.62 -1.92 3.28
CA GLU A 156 -12.69 -2.23 1.85
C GLU A 156 -11.65 -3.29 1.43
N LEU A 157 -10.43 -3.22 1.97
CA LEU A 157 -9.41 -4.22 1.71
C LEU A 157 -9.76 -5.59 2.33
N GLU A 158 -10.34 -5.61 3.53
CA GLU A 158 -10.82 -6.84 4.18
C GLU A 158 -11.91 -7.51 3.34
N ARG A 159 -12.84 -6.74 2.80
CA ARG A 159 -13.84 -7.23 1.84
C ARG A 159 -13.18 -7.80 0.57
N GLN A 160 -12.18 -7.13 0.01
CA GLN A 160 -11.44 -7.63 -1.15
C GLN A 160 -10.70 -8.93 -0.86
N LEU A 161 -10.12 -9.06 0.34
CA LEU A 161 -9.45 -10.27 0.80
C LEU A 161 -10.44 -11.43 0.95
N GLU A 162 -11.60 -11.17 1.54
CA GLU A 162 -12.67 -12.16 1.68
C GLU A 162 -13.10 -12.69 0.30
N GLU A 163 -13.31 -11.80 -0.66
CA GLU A 163 -13.66 -12.14 -2.05
C GLU A 163 -12.57 -12.94 -2.75
N ALA A 164 -11.29 -12.56 -2.60
CA ALA A 164 -10.17 -13.32 -3.16
C ALA A 164 -10.13 -14.75 -2.58
N ALA A 165 -10.27 -14.89 -1.27
CA ALA A 165 -10.33 -16.20 -0.65
C ALA A 165 -11.56 -17.00 -1.09
N LYS A 166 -12.71 -16.36 -1.44
CA LYS A 166 -13.95 -17.07 -1.87
C LYS A 166 -13.73 -17.68 -3.23
N LYS A 167 -13.08 -16.93 -4.13
CA LYS A 167 -12.72 -17.42 -5.46
C LYS A 167 -11.74 -18.58 -5.39
N LEU A 168 -10.73 -18.48 -4.52
CA LEU A 168 -9.80 -19.58 -4.27
C LEU A 168 -10.54 -20.81 -3.75
N GLN A 169 -11.39 -20.69 -2.71
CA GLN A 169 -12.15 -21.84 -2.20
C GLN A 169 -12.99 -22.51 -3.30
N LYS A 170 -13.73 -21.72 -4.09
CA LYS A 170 -14.52 -22.24 -5.21
C LYS A 170 -13.67 -23.03 -6.23
N LEU A 171 -12.45 -22.57 -6.51
CA LEU A 171 -11.51 -23.31 -7.36
C LEU A 171 -11.09 -24.62 -6.70
N LEU A 172 -10.84 -24.64 -5.39
CA LEU A 172 -10.45 -25.84 -4.67
C LEU A 172 -11.58 -26.88 -4.59
N ASP A 173 -12.83 -26.45 -4.41
CA ASP A 173 -14.01 -27.32 -4.49
C ASP A 173 -14.08 -28.00 -5.88
N GLN A 174 -13.82 -27.23 -6.95
CA GLN A 174 -13.79 -27.77 -8.32
C GLN A 174 -12.67 -28.78 -8.52
N LEU A 175 -11.47 -28.52 -7.98
CA LEU A 175 -10.34 -29.44 -8.07
C LEU A 175 -10.60 -30.73 -7.28
N GLU A 176 -11.21 -30.63 -6.08
CA GLU A 176 -11.62 -31.78 -5.28
C GLU A 176 -12.61 -32.67 -6.04
N THR A 177 -13.67 -32.10 -6.63
CA THR A 177 -14.65 -32.89 -7.41
C THR A 177 -14.05 -33.58 -8.64
N GLN A 178 -12.93 -33.05 -9.16
CA GLN A 178 -12.16 -33.64 -10.25
C GLN A 178 -11.09 -34.63 -9.77
N ASN A 179 -11.03 -34.91 -8.46
CA ASN A 179 -10.02 -35.75 -7.81
C ASN A 179 -8.58 -35.27 -8.06
N ARG A 180 -8.39 -33.94 -8.05
CA ARG A 180 -7.11 -33.26 -8.28
C ARG A 180 -6.56 -32.68 -6.99
N ALA A 181 -5.26 -32.40 -6.95
CA ALA A 181 -4.59 -31.70 -5.86
C ALA A 181 -5.32 -30.40 -5.46
N HIS A 182 -5.80 -30.33 -4.21
CA HIS A 182 -6.62 -29.23 -3.70
C HIS A 182 -6.29 -28.85 -2.25
N ARG A 183 -5.50 -29.65 -1.53
CA ARG A 183 -5.18 -29.45 -0.12
C ARG A 183 -3.96 -28.57 0.00
N PHE A 184 -4.00 -27.58 0.87
CA PHE A 184 -2.96 -26.55 0.94
C PHE A 184 -2.60 -26.14 2.35
N ALA A 185 -1.42 -25.54 2.46
CA ALA A 185 -0.97 -24.90 3.69
C ALA A 185 -0.33 -23.53 3.40
N VAL A 186 -0.20 -22.71 4.43
CA VAL A 186 0.36 -21.36 4.31
C VAL A 186 1.49 -21.10 5.31
N VAL A 187 2.49 -20.35 4.87
CA VAL A 187 3.50 -19.72 5.74
C VAL A 187 3.46 -18.22 5.50
N GLU A 188 3.31 -17.46 6.58
CA GLU A 188 3.26 -16.00 6.53
C GLU A 188 4.36 -15.42 7.42
N THR A 189 4.88 -14.26 7.03
CA THR A 189 5.70 -13.45 7.94
C THR A 189 5.07 -12.09 8.14
N SER A 190 4.96 -11.30 7.09
CA SER A 190 4.62 -9.89 7.20
C SER A 190 3.14 -9.63 7.01
N ALA A 191 2.43 -10.52 6.29
CA ALA A 191 0.97 -10.55 6.20
C ALA A 191 0.32 -10.82 7.57
N GLY A 192 1.05 -11.50 8.48
CA GLY A 192 0.70 -11.54 9.91
C GLY A 192 -0.51 -12.40 10.25
N GLY A 193 -0.83 -13.41 9.44
CA GLY A 193 -1.96 -14.31 9.66
C GLY A 193 -3.20 -13.98 8.84
N GLN A 194 -3.17 -12.89 8.07
CA GLN A 194 -4.31 -12.46 7.24
C GLN A 194 -4.62 -13.45 6.12
N ILE A 195 -3.62 -14.18 5.60
CA ILE A 195 -3.86 -15.22 4.60
C ILE A 195 -4.59 -16.40 5.27
N ALA A 196 -4.05 -16.92 6.37
CA ALA A 196 -4.64 -18.03 7.09
C ALA A 196 -6.07 -17.73 7.59
N GLU A 197 -6.28 -16.55 8.19
CA GLU A 197 -7.59 -16.11 8.69
C GLU A 197 -8.62 -16.06 7.57
N SER A 198 -8.32 -15.41 6.45
CA SER A 198 -9.27 -15.29 5.32
C SER A 198 -9.62 -16.61 4.63
N CYS A 199 -8.73 -17.61 4.72
CA CYS A 199 -8.99 -18.97 4.26
C CYS A 199 -9.81 -19.78 5.27
N THR A 200 -9.59 -19.60 6.58
CA THR A 200 -10.18 -20.41 7.65
C THR A 200 -11.50 -19.85 8.20
N SER A 201 -11.82 -18.59 7.93
CA SER A 201 -13.09 -17.97 8.30
C SER A 201 -14.30 -18.51 7.52
N LYS A 202 -14.07 -19.43 6.57
CA LYS A 202 -15.11 -20.00 5.70
C LYS A 202 -15.56 -21.38 6.12
N SER A 203 -16.86 -21.63 5.95
CA SER A 203 -17.40 -22.98 6.07
C SER A 203 -16.73 -23.91 5.05
N GLY A 204 -16.41 -25.14 5.46
CA GLY A 204 -15.72 -26.12 4.61
C GLY A 204 -14.20 -25.92 4.49
N ALA A 205 -13.61 -24.89 5.12
CA ALA A 205 -12.16 -24.64 5.02
C ALA A 205 -11.30 -25.87 5.40
N SER A 206 -11.74 -26.71 6.33
CA SER A 206 -11.04 -27.92 6.75
C SER A 206 -10.90 -29.00 5.66
N GLN A 207 -11.67 -28.94 4.57
CA GLN A 207 -11.52 -29.85 3.43
C GLN A 207 -10.22 -29.57 2.64
N HIS A 208 -9.80 -28.30 2.59
CA HIS A 208 -8.65 -27.89 1.78
C HIS A 208 -7.48 -27.37 2.63
N PHE A 209 -7.73 -26.57 3.67
CA PHE A 209 -6.70 -25.93 4.47
C PHE A 209 -6.16 -26.87 5.56
N LEU A 210 -4.89 -27.27 5.44
CA LEU A 210 -4.26 -28.22 6.36
C LEU A 210 -3.55 -27.55 7.53
N ALA A 211 -2.82 -26.47 7.25
CA ALA A 211 -1.98 -25.83 8.25
C ALA A 211 -1.61 -24.39 7.87
N GLY A 212 -1.41 -23.56 8.88
CA GLY A 212 -0.86 -22.21 8.75
C GLY A 212 0.24 -21.97 9.78
N ARG A 213 1.29 -21.25 9.39
CA ARG A 213 2.34 -20.79 10.32
C ARG A 213 2.64 -19.31 10.11
N VAL A 214 2.67 -18.55 11.21
CA VAL A 214 3.12 -17.16 11.22
C VAL A 214 4.53 -17.09 11.81
N LEU A 215 5.53 -16.92 10.96
CA LEU A 215 6.96 -16.90 11.32
C LEU A 215 7.47 -15.46 11.40
N TYR A 216 6.96 -14.70 12.38
CA TYR A 216 7.17 -13.26 12.45
C TYR A 216 8.61 -12.85 12.78
N SER A 217 9.25 -13.52 13.75
CA SER A 217 10.63 -13.22 14.14
C SER A 217 11.65 -13.90 13.24
N LEU A 218 12.83 -13.30 13.12
CA LEU A 218 13.95 -13.92 12.41
C LEU A 218 14.33 -15.27 13.05
N GLU A 219 14.22 -15.35 14.38
CA GLU A 219 14.47 -16.56 15.17
C GLU A 219 13.48 -17.66 14.82
N ALA A 220 12.18 -17.35 14.71
CA ALA A 220 11.15 -18.32 14.30
C ALA A 220 11.39 -18.83 12.88
N GLN A 221 11.77 -17.94 11.96
CA GLN A 221 12.13 -18.32 10.58
C GLN A 221 13.38 -19.21 10.56
N LYS A 222 14.42 -18.89 11.34
CA LYS A 222 15.65 -19.71 11.46
C LYS A 222 15.36 -21.09 12.02
N GLN A 223 14.55 -21.17 13.08
CA GLN A 223 14.15 -22.45 13.68
C GLN A 223 13.38 -23.31 12.69
N PHE A 224 12.44 -22.72 11.95
CA PHE A 224 11.64 -23.42 10.95
C PHE A 224 12.49 -23.89 9.76
N LEU A 225 13.40 -23.06 9.24
CA LEU A 225 14.24 -23.40 8.09
C LEU A 225 15.42 -24.34 8.41
N GLY A 226 15.71 -24.55 9.69
CA GLY A 226 16.89 -25.28 10.18
C GLY A 226 18.16 -24.41 10.19
N LEU A 227 19.03 -24.64 11.19
CA LEU A 227 20.21 -23.83 11.59
C LEU A 227 21.26 -23.49 10.49
N LYS A 228 21.10 -23.96 9.24
CA LYS A 228 22.01 -23.70 8.11
C LYS A 228 21.59 -22.51 7.23
N PHE A 229 20.60 -21.72 7.63
CA PHE A 229 20.20 -20.52 6.88
C PHE A 229 21.28 -19.44 6.98
N ALA A 230 22.06 -19.26 5.92
CA ALA A 230 23.08 -18.22 5.81
C ALA A 230 22.45 -16.82 5.93
N GLU A 231 23.12 -15.91 6.63
CA GLU A 231 22.65 -14.60 7.13
C GLU A 231 22.20 -13.56 6.09
N ASN A 232 22.07 -13.92 4.82
CA ASN A 232 21.85 -12.94 3.76
C ASN A 232 20.38 -12.56 3.61
N SER A 233 19.98 -11.55 4.39
CA SER A 233 18.77 -10.72 4.31
C SER A 233 17.44 -11.48 4.24
N SER A 234 16.62 -11.27 5.28
CA SER A 234 15.30 -11.86 5.51
C SER A 234 14.20 -11.53 4.47
N LEU A 235 14.58 -11.05 3.29
CA LEU A 235 13.64 -10.65 2.25
C LEU A 235 14.23 -10.93 0.85
N SER A 236 14.06 -12.16 0.37
CA SER A 236 14.57 -12.63 -0.92
C SER A 236 13.73 -13.75 -1.54
N ASP A 237 13.86 -13.94 -2.85
CA ASP A 237 13.30 -15.08 -3.60
C ASP A 237 13.72 -16.43 -2.99
N LYS A 238 15.02 -16.61 -2.76
CA LYS A 238 15.57 -17.87 -2.20
C LYS A 238 14.90 -18.25 -0.89
N GLN A 239 14.66 -17.28 -0.02
CA GLN A 239 14.05 -17.53 1.29
C GLN A 239 12.58 -17.91 1.19
N VAL A 240 11.78 -17.19 0.41
CA VAL A 240 10.34 -17.50 0.30
C VAL A 240 10.12 -18.88 -0.32
N ARG A 241 10.97 -19.28 -1.28
CA ARG A 241 10.96 -20.62 -1.85
C ARG A 241 11.31 -21.69 -0.83
N GLN A 242 12.29 -21.42 0.04
CA GLN A 242 12.68 -22.36 1.09
C GLN A 242 11.57 -22.52 2.13
N LEU A 243 10.92 -21.42 2.53
CA LEU A 243 9.76 -21.44 3.43
C LEU A 243 8.63 -22.31 2.85
N ALA A 244 8.30 -22.11 1.57
CA ALA A 244 7.26 -22.88 0.90
C ALA A 244 7.59 -24.38 0.87
N LYS A 245 8.82 -24.76 0.49
CA LYS A 245 9.26 -26.17 0.43
C LYS A 245 9.27 -26.86 1.80
N VAL A 246 9.79 -26.20 2.82
CA VAL A 246 9.83 -26.76 4.19
C VAL A 246 8.41 -26.99 4.69
N MET A 247 7.52 -25.99 4.51
CA MET A 247 6.13 -26.12 4.93
C MET A 247 5.38 -27.21 4.15
N GLN A 248 5.63 -27.36 2.85
CA GLN A 248 5.01 -28.44 2.05
C GLN A 248 5.40 -29.81 2.57
N LYS A 249 6.69 -29.99 2.91
CA LYS A 249 7.20 -31.23 3.51
C LYS A 249 6.58 -31.51 4.89
N GLU A 250 6.45 -30.50 5.74
CA GLU A 250 5.93 -30.68 7.10
C GLU A 250 4.40 -30.89 7.16
N SER A 251 3.67 -30.20 6.28
CA SER A 251 2.19 -30.24 6.28
C SER A 251 1.61 -31.39 5.47
N GLY A 252 2.38 -31.94 4.50
CA GLY A 252 1.85 -32.91 3.54
C GLY A 252 0.80 -32.33 2.59
N ALA A 253 0.75 -31.01 2.46
CA ALA A 253 -0.13 -30.31 1.55
C ALA A 253 0.26 -30.53 0.08
N ASP A 254 -0.73 -30.55 -0.81
CA ASP A 254 -0.49 -30.66 -2.26
C ASP A 254 0.27 -29.43 -2.77
N TRP A 255 -0.08 -28.26 -2.25
CA TRP A 255 0.61 -27.00 -2.53
C TRP A 255 0.72 -26.11 -1.29
N VAL A 256 1.70 -25.19 -1.31
CA VAL A 256 1.91 -24.24 -0.21
C VAL A 256 2.12 -22.83 -0.73
N LEU A 257 1.40 -21.87 -0.14
CA LEU A 257 1.63 -20.45 -0.32
C LEU A 257 2.49 -19.89 0.81
N ALA A 258 3.66 -19.37 0.47
CA ALA A 258 4.56 -18.68 1.39
C ALA A 258 4.61 -17.18 1.06
N GLU A 259 4.55 -16.36 2.11
CA GLU A 259 4.67 -14.91 2.07
C GLU A 259 5.84 -14.47 2.93
N THR A 260 6.69 -13.60 2.40
CA THR A 260 7.64 -12.84 3.21
C THR A 260 7.81 -11.42 2.71
N GLY A 261 7.59 -10.45 3.59
CA GLY A 261 7.46 -9.04 3.22
C GLY A 261 7.96 -8.08 4.29
N MET A 262 7.85 -6.79 3.98
CA MET A 262 8.08 -5.70 4.92
C MET A 262 6.89 -4.76 4.90
N ALA A 263 5.89 -5.03 5.76
CA ALA A 263 4.68 -4.22 5.85
C ALA A 263 4.94 -2.80 6.43
N GLY A 264 6.14 -2.52 6.93
CA GLY A 264 6.49 -1.21 7.50
C GLY A 264 5.89 -1.00 8.90
N PRO A 265 5.60 0.25 9.30
CA PRO A 265 5.67 1.46 8.49
C PRO A 265 7.10 1.91 8.17
N PRO A 266 7.28 2.88 7.25
CA PRO A 266 8.53 3.63 7.18
C PRO A 266 8.86 4.26 8.54
N SER A 267 10.10 4.08 8.97
CA SER A 267 10.63 4.69 10.19
C SER A 267 12.00 5.27 9.88
N PRO A 268 12.30 6.50 10.34
CA PRO A 268 13.65 7.08 10.25
C PRO A 268 14.72 6.24 10.96
N GLU A 269 14.33 5.45 11.97
CA GLU A 269 15.23 4.66 12.81
C GLU A 269 15.63 3.34 12.14
N ARG A 270 14.78 2.80 11.26
CA ARG A 270 15.06 1.54 10.57
C ARG A 270 15.91 1.78 9.33
N ARG A 271 17.02 1.04 9.24
CA ARG A 271 17.93 1.09 8.07
C ARG A 271 17.30 0.54 6.79
N SER A 272 16.33 -0.38 6.92
CA SER A 272 15.65 -1.00 5.78
C SER A 272 14.70 -0.03 5.08
N LYS A 273 14.87 0.13 3.76
CA LYS A 273 14.00 0.94 2.89
C LYS A 273 12.99 0.09 2.10
N LYS A 274 12.81 -1.17 2.47
CA LYS A 274 12.02 -2.17 1.71
C LYS A 274 10.52 -2.17 2.04
N ASN A 275 9.97 -1.12 2.64
CA ASN A 275 8.55 -1.09 3.01
C ASN A 275 7.67 -1.24 1.77
N GLY A 276 6.61 -2.04 1.87
CA GLY A 276 5.74 -2.36 0.74
C GLY A 276 6.29 -3.42 -0.21
N GLN A 277 7.50 -3.94 0.04
CA GLN A 277 8.06 -5.06 -0.73
C GLN A 277 7.63 -6.39 -0.12
N CYS A 278 7.21 -7.33 -0.96
CA CYS A 278 6.84 -8.68 -0.56
C CYS A 278 7.27 -9.70 -1.63
N HIS A 279 7.73 -10.85 -1.16
CA HIS A 279 8.07 -12.02 -1.95
C HIS A 279 7.03 -13.09 -1.66
N LEU A 280 6.49 -13.67 -2.73
CA LEU A 280 5.54 -14.76 -2.67
C LEU A 280 6.15 -15.99 -3.33
N GLY A 281 5.99 -17.14 -2.67
CA GLY A 281 6.39 -18.44 -3.18
C GLY A 281 5.19 -19.39 -3.18
N LEU A 282 4.93 -20.07 -4.29
CA LEU A 282 3.90 -21.10 -4.37
C LEU A 282 4.56 -22.44 -4.67
N ALA A 283 4.75 -23.28 -3.65
CA ALA A 283 5.27 -24.62 -3.85
C ALA A 283 4.17 -25.53 -4.41
N LEU A 284 4.45 -26.16 -5.54
CA LEU A 284 3.65 -27.17 -6.21
C LEU A 284 4.41 -28.50 -6.12
N SER A 285 3.92 -29.57 -6.75
CA SER A 285 4.52 -30.91 -6.64
C SER A 285 5.98 -30.99 -7.11
N SER A 286 6.36 -30.26 -8.17
CA SER A 286 7.67 -30.35 -8.81
C SER A 286 8.50 -29.08 -8.75
N GLU A 287 7.87 -27.93 -8.49
CA GLU A 287 8.51 -26.63 -8.56
C GLU A 287 7.95 -25.65 -7.53
N VAL A 288 8.61 -24.51 -7.41
CA VAL A 288 8.07 -23.37 -6.66
C VAL A 288 7.90 -22.23 -7.66
N LYS A 289 6.70 -21.67 -7.79
CA LYS A 289 6.51 -20.41 -8.52
C LYS A 289 6.86 -19.23 -7.61
N TYR A 290 7.22 -18.10 -8.20
CA TYR A 290 7.64 -16.91 -7.46
C TYR A 290 7.02 -15.65 -8.04
N LYS A 291 6.60 -14.74 -7.16
CA LYS A 291 6.15 -13.39 -7.51
C LYS A 291 6.77 -12.39 -6.54
N TYR A 292 7.25 -11.28 -7.10
CA TYR A 292 7.66 -10.10 -6.33
C TYR A 292 6.56 -9.05 -6.39
N LEU A 293 6.28 -8.42 -5.25
CA LEU A 293 5.35 -7.32 -5.10
C LEU A 293 6.10 -6.09 -4.60
N GLU A 294 5.83 -4.95 -5.21
CA GLU A 294 6.26 -3.64 -4.72
C GLU A 294 5.05 -2.71 -4.67
N LEU A 295 4.54 -2.52 -3.46
CA LEU A 295 3.45 -1.61 -3.15
C LEU A 295 3.98 -0.23 -2.78
N ASN A 296 3.10 0.76 -2.75
CA ASN A 296 3.46 2.12 -2.35
C ASN A 296 4.04 2.08 -0.91
N PRO A 297 5.32 2.48 -0.70
CA PRO A 297 6.03 2.27 0.57
C PRO A 297 5.49 3.13 1.72
N PHE A 298 4.56 4.04 1.43
CA PHE A 298 3.95 4.98 2.36
C PHE A 298 2.57 4.53 2.86
N LEU A 299 2.10 3.34 2.45
CA LEU A 299 0.91 2.74 3.05
C LEU A 299 1.14 2.37 4.52
N THR A 300 0.04 2.27 5.25
CA THR A 300 0.08 1.80 6.63
C THR A 300 0.46 0.33 6.72
N ARG A 301 0.93 -0.10 7.91
CA ARG A 301 1.22 -1.52 8.15
C ARG A 301 0.03 -2.42 7.82
N LYS A 302 -1.16 -2.05 8.31
CA LYS A 302 -2.38 -2.84 8.09
C LYS A 302 -2.79 -2.87 6.61
N GLU A 303 -2.64 -1.77 5.88
CA GLU A 303 -2.86 -1.76 4.42
C GLU A 303 -1.90 -2.69 3.70
N HIS A 304 -0.60 -2.65 4.02
CA HIS A 304 0.37 -3.59 3.42
C HIS A 304 0.04 -5.05 3.75
N GLN A 305 -0.29 -5.35 5.01
CA GLN A 305 -0.68 -6.70 5.43
C GLN A 305 -1.84 -7.25 4.62
N LEU A 306 -2.91 -6.45 4.49
CA LEU A 306 -4.09 -6.82 3.72
C LEU A 306 -3.75 -6.97 2.23
N LEU A 307 -3.03 -6.02 1.64
CA LEU A 307 -2.68 -6.08 0.22
C LEU A 307 -1.74 -7.24 -0.12
N PHE A 308 -0.78 -7.57 0.75
CA PHE A 308 0.06 -8.76 0.57
C PHE A 308 -0.80 -10.03 0.58
N ALA A 309 -1.76 -10.14 1.51
CA ALA A 309 -2.65 -11.28 1.56
C ALA A 309 -3.55 -11.37 0.31
N ILE A 310 -4.16 -10.26 -0.10
CA ILE A 310 -5.03 -10.19 -1.29
C ILE A 310 -4.25 -10.62 -2.54
N GLU A 311 -3.08 -10.02 -2.78
CA GLU A 311 -2.25 -10.32 -3.94
C GLU A 311 -1.73 -11.77 -3.91
N ALA A 312 -1.46 -12.31 -2.74
CA ALA A 312 -1.03 -13.70 -2.58
C ALA A 312 -2.14 -14.69 -2.97
N LEU A 313 -3.37 -14.46 -2.52
CA LEU A 313 -4.51 -15.31 -2.87
C LEU A 313 -4.91 -15.20 -4.34
N ILE A 314 -4.98 -13.98 -4.88
CA ILE A 314 -5.26 -13.76 -6.31
C ILE A 314 -4.21 -14.45 -7.17
N TRP A 315 -2.94 -14.32 -6.79
CA TRP A 315 -1.85 -14.95 -7.53
C TRP A 315 -1.89 -16.47 -7.42
N ALA A 316 -2.11 -17.03 -6.22
CA ALA A 316 -2.26 -18.47 -6.05
C ALA A 316 -3.42 -19.02 -6.89
N GLU A 317 -4.58 -18.36 -6.88
CA GLU A 317 -5.73 -18.73 -7.73
C GLU A 317 -5.36 -18.73 -9.22
N SER A 318 -4.66 -17.70 -9.71
CA SER A 318 -4.22 -17.62 -11.11
C SER A 318 -3.27 -18.75 -11.48
N VAL A 319 -2.25 -18.99 -10.66
CA VAL A 319 -1.26 -20.04 -10.92
C VAL A 319 -1.91 -21.43 -10.89
N LEU A 320 -2.83 -21.68 -9.96
CA LEU A 320 -3.54 -22.95 -9.87
C LEU A 320 -4.52 -23.17 -11.01
N LYS A 321 -4.99 -22.12 -11.69
CA LYS A 321 -5.77 -22.25 -12.93
C LYS A 321 -4.92 -22.56 -14.16
N GLU A 322 -3.69 -22.07 -14.20
CA GLU A 322 -2.76 -22.28 -15.31
C GLU A 322 -2.00 -23.61 -15.23
N HIS A 323 -1.73 -24.09 -14.01
CA HIS A 323 -0.99 -25.33 -13.76
C HIS A 323 -1.86 -26.59 -13.91
N ASN A 324 -3.17 -26.40 -14.09
CA ASN A 324 -4.19 -27.45 -14.05
C ASN A 324 -5.03 -27.48 -15.32
#